data_AF-N8XFF6-F1
#
_entry.id   AF-N8XFF6-F1
#
_cell.length_a   1.000
_cell.length_b   1.000
_cell.length_c   1.000
_cell.angle_alpha   90.00
_cell.angle_beta   90.00
_cell.angle_gamma   90.00
#
_symmetry.space_group_name_H-M   'P 1'
#
loop_
_entity.id
_entity.type
_entity.pdbx_description
1 polymer ?
#
loop_
_entity_poly.entity_id
_entity_poly.type
_entity_poly.pdbx_seq_one_letter_code
_entity_poly.pdbx_strand_id
1 'polypeptide(L)'
;MRKALTEALKYLPAELRKTLTYGRGREMAEHKILEEDLGIDVYFCDPHSPWQKGTCENMNGLIRQYLPKGIDLNQADQHYLNQVAMSLNTRPRKALDWLTPLGNLLSLLIIIRLLKLSHLMFEFAIYRRENYKSHAVDIMRQ
;
A
#
# COMPACT_ATOMS: atom_id res chain seq x y z
N MET A 1 -14.18 13.47 -0.06
CA MET A 1 -12.79 13.01 0.02
C MET A 1 -12.68 11.63 0.64
N ARG A 2 -13.05 11.45 1.92
CA ARG A 2 -13.02 10.15 2.63
C ARG A 2 -13.46 8.96 1.78
N LYS A 3 -14.72 8.95 1.29
CA LYS A 3 -15.26 7.85 0.46
C LYS A 3 -14.35 7.49 -0.72
N ALA A 4 -13.89 8.48 -1.47
CA ALA A 4 -13.04 8.26 -2.63
C ALA A 4 -11.68 7.67 -2.24
N LEU A 5 -11.07 8.16 -1.14
CA LEU A 5 -9.83 7.59 -0.60
C LEU A 5 -10.02 6.15 -0.14
N THR A 6 -11.10 5.88 0.60
CA THR A 6 -11.44 4.54 1.09
C THR A 6 -11.58 3.57 -0.09
N GLU A 7 -12.36 3.93 -1.11
CA GLU A 7 -12.54 3.06 -2.29
C GLU A 7 -11.24 2.87 -3.06
N ALA A 8 -10.47 3.93 -3.30
CA ALA A 8 -9.18 3.83 -3.98
C ALA A 8 -8.19 2.93 -3.23
N LEU A 9 -8.10 3.07 -1.91
CA LEU A 9 -7.18 2.28 -1.08
C LEU A 9 -7.66 0.84 -0.91
N LYS A 10 -8.97 0.57 -0.85
CA LYS A 10 -9.50 -0.81 -0.76
C LYS A 10 -9.05 -1.71 -1.90
N TYR A 11 -8.78 -1.17 -3.09
CA TYR A 11 -8.21 -1.93 -4.21
C TYR A 11 -6.79 -2.47 -3.92
N LEU A 12 -6.06 -1.87 -2.98
CA LEU A 12 -4.76 -2.36 -2.57
C LEU A 12 -4.90 -3.54 -1.58
N PRO A 13 -4.11 -4.61 -1.73
CA PRO A 13 -3.99 -5.66 -0.74
C PRO A 13 -3.74 -5.09 0.65
N ALA A 14 -4.41 -5.64 1.67
CA ALA A 14 -4.26 -5.18 3.06
C ALA A 14 -2.81 -5.26 3.54
N GLU A 15 -2.01 -6.18 2.99
CA GLU A 15 -0.58 -6.25 3.29
C GLU A 15 0.20 -5.00 2.93
N LEU A 16 -0.21 -4.27 1.89
CA LEU A 16 0.46 -3.06 1.42
C LEU A 16 -0.10 -1.79 2.05
N ARG A 17 -1.31 -1.85 2.62
CA ARG A 17 -1.93 -0.75 3.34
C ARG A 17 -1.51 -0.79 4.80
N LYS A 18 -0.54 0.04 5.17
CA LYS A 18 -0.04 0.11 6.56
C LYS A 18 -0.52 1.35 7.28
N THR A 19 -0.23 2.51 6.71
CA THR A 19 -0.53 3.81 7.32
C THR A 19 -0.79 4.81 6.20
N LEU A 20 -1.43 5.93 6.53
CA LEU A 20 -1.62 7.05 5.62
C LEU A 20 -1.09 8.32 6.28
N THR A 21 -0.20 9.05 5.61
CA THR A 21 0.24 10.38 6.05
C THR A 21 -0.36 11.44 5.14
N TYR A 22 -0.98 12.47 5.72
CA TYR A 22 -1.67 13.51 4.96
C TYR A 22 -1.52 14.91 5.59
N GLY A 23 -1.92 15.95 4.84
CA GLY A 23 -1.99 17.32 5.35
C GLY A 23 -3.18 17.57 6.28
N ARG A 24 -3.16 18.66 7.04
CA ARG A 24 -4.24 19.04 7.98
C ARG A 24 -5.42 19.77 7.30
N GLY A 25 -5.72 19.44 6.05
CA GLY A 25 -6.83 20.07 5.32
C GLY A 25 -8.20 19.60 5.82
N ARG A 26 -9.24 20.41 5.58
CA ARG A 26 -10.63 20.08 5.99
C ARG A 26 -11.15 18.80 5.34
N GLU A 27 -10.57 18.43 4.19
CA GLU A 27 -10.86 17.18 3.49
C GLU A 27 -10.56 15.91 4.32
N MET A 28 -9.76 16.03 5.38
CA MET A 28 -9.44 14.96 6.34
C MET A 28 -10.20 15.08 7.68
N ALA A 29 -11.27 15.86 7.74
CA ALA A 29 -12.10 15.97 8.96
C ALA A 29 -12.64 14.60 9.42
N GLU A 30 -12.95 13.71 8.48
CA GLU A 30 -13.47 12.36 8.75
C GLU A 30 -12.37 11.27 8.80
N HIS A 31 -11.12 11.60 9.15
CA HIS A 31 -10.00 10.64 9.14
C HIS A 31 -10.23 9.43 10.06
N LYS A 32 -10.87 9.60 11.23
CA LYS A 32 -11.15 8.47 12.14
C LYS A 32 -12.03 7.39 11.50
N ILE A 33 -13.04 7.80 10.72
CA ILE A 33 -13.89 6.87 9.97
C ILE A 33 -13.06 6.18 8.87
N LEU A 34 -12.11 6.89 8.26
CA LEU A 34 -11.19 6.30 7.28
C LEU A 34 -10.25 5.26 7.91
N GLU A 35 -9.75 5.51 9.12
CA GLU A 35 -8.95 4.56 9.90
C GLU A 35 -9.73 3.28 10.17
N GLU A 36 -10.98 3.41 10.64
CA GLU A 36 -11.89 2.28 10.88
C GLU A 36 -12.21 1.50 9.60
N ASP A 37 -12.57 2.20 8.51
CA ASP A 37 -12.91 1.59 7.22
C ASP A 37 -11.75 0.79 6.60
N LEU A 38 -10.51 1.20 6.85
CA LEU A 38 -9.32 0.64 6.22
C LEU A 38 -8.45 -0.21 7.15
N GLY A 39 -8.63 -0.11 8.47
CA GLY A 39 -7.80 -0.74 9.48
C GLY A 39 -6.35 -0.25 9.47
N ILE A 40 -6.14 1.07 9.24
CA ILE A 40 -4.81 1.69 9.21
C ILE A 40 -4.76 2.94 10.08
N ASP A 41 -3.57 3.33 10.52
CA ASP A 41 -3.35 4.60 11.23
C ASP A 41 -3.17 5.77 10.25
N VAL A 42 -3.77 6.91 10.57
CA VAL A 42 -3.63 8.17 9.82
C VAL A 42 -2.78 9.17 10.61
N TYR A 43 -1.70 9.64 9.98
CA TYR A 43 -0.80 10.65 10.53
C TYR A 43 -0.93 11.98 9.79
N PHE A 44 -0.68 13.06 10.51
CA PHE A 44 -0.71 14.42 9.96
C PHE A 44 0.67 15.05 9.94
N CYS A 45 0.99 15.74 8.84
CA CYS A 45 2.17 16.60 8.82
C CYS A 45 2.03 17.77 9.81
N ASP A 46 3.16 18.19 10.36
CA ASP A 46 3.26 19.34 11.24
C ASP A 46 3.08 20.65 10.45
N PRO A 47 2.47 21.67 11.06
CA PRO A 47 2.37 22.98 10.45
C PRO A 47 3.77 23.54 10.16
N HIS A 48 3.94 24.19 9.00
CA HIS A 48 5.20 24.78 8.56
C HIS A 48 6.37 23.80 8.37
N SER A 49 6.08 22.50 8.19
CA SER A 49 7.08 21.45 7.96
C SER A 49 7.04 20.89 6.53
N PRO A 50 7.40 21.68 5.49
CA PRO A 50 7.32 21.25 4.10
C PRO A 50 8.19 20.01 3.78
N TRP A 51 9.26 19.77 4.54
CA TRP A 51 10.14 18.61 4.36
C TRP A 51 9.43 17.27 4.63
N GLN A 52 8.37 17.24 5.45
CA GLN A 52 7.56 16.04 5.68
C GLN A 52 6.70 15.66 4.46
N LYS A 53 6.65 16.50 3.42
CA LYS A 53 5.88 16.28 2.19
C LYS A 53 6.74 16.14 0.94
N GLY A 54 8.05 15.96 1.07
CA GLY A 54 8.98 15.96 -0.07
C GLY A 54 8.55 15.02 -1.21
N THR A 55 8.15 13.80 -0.89
CA THR A 55 7.67 12.82 -1.88
C THR A 55 6.37 13.25 -2.55
N CYS A 56 5.42 13.80 -1.78
CA CYS A 56 4.15 14.29 -2.30
C CYS A 56 4.34 15.49 -3.24
N GLU A 57 5.20 16.44 -2.88
CA GLU A 57 5.49 17.61 -3.74
C GLU A 57 6.22 17.20 -5.02
N ASN A 58 7.14 16.23 -4.95
CA ASN A 58 7.76 15.64 -6.14
C ASN A 58 6.72 14.96 -7.05
N MET A 59 5.79 14.20 -6.47
CA MET A 59 4.70 13.57 -7.25
C MET A 59 3.79 14.62 -7.89
N ASN A 60 3.42 15.67 -7.16
CA ASN A 60 2.63 16.78 -7.69
C ASN A 60 3.33 17.47 -8.87
N GLY A 61 4.65 17.65 -8.81
CA GLY A 61 5.44 18.17 -9.92
C GLY A 61 5.36 17.30 -11.17
N LEU A 62 5.36 15.98 -11.02
CA LEU A 62 5.22 15.02 -12.12
C LEU A 62 3.81 15.00 -12.70
N ILE A 63 2.79 15.03 -11.84
CA ILE A 63 1.38 15.11 -12.27
C ILE A 63 1.16 16.37 -13.13
N ARG A 64 1.79 17.49 -12.76
CA ARG A 64 1.69 18.75 -13.51
C ARG A 64 2.28 18.72 -14.92
N GLN A 65 3.06 17.71 -15.28
CA GLN A 65 3.51 17.50 -16.67
C GLN A 65 2.35 17.07 -17.59
N TYR A 66 1.29 16.48 -17.01
CA TYR A 66 0.11 15.99 -17.73
C TYR A 66 -1.15 16.80 -17.42
N LEU A 67 -1.24 17.35 -16.21
CA LEU A 67 -2.35 18.16 -15.72
C LEU A 67 -1.82 19.53 -15.23
N PRO A 68 -1.47 20.45 -16.17
CA PRO A 68 -1.11 21.82 -15.84
C PRO A 68 -2.13 22.52 -14.93
N LYS A 69 -1.65 23.50 -14.15
CA LYS A 69 -2.54 24.31 -13.30
C LYS A 69 -3.57 25.05 -14.15
N GLY A 70 -4.78 25.22 -13.59
CA GLY A 70 -5.86 25.97 -14.23
C GLY A 70 -6.71 25.14 -15.19
N ILE A 71 -6.38 23.87 -15.42
CA ILE A 71 -7.26 22.95 -16.11
C ILE A 71 -8.40 22.56 -15.16
N ASP A 72 -9.63 22.67 -15.66
CA ASP A 72 -10.80 22.14 -14.98
C ASP A 72 -10.76 20.61 -15.01
N LEU A 73 -10.42 20.00 -13.87
CA LEU A 73 -10.34 18.55 -13.74
C LEU A 73 -11.68 17.84 -13.93
N ASN A 74 -12.81 18.55 -13.85
CA ASN A 74 -14.12 17.97 -14.16
C ASN A 74 -14.27 17.63 -15.65
N GLN A 75 -13.45 18.24 -16.51
CA GLN A 75 -13.42 17.98 -17.96
C GLN A 75 -12.41 16.89 -18.33
N ALA A 76 -11.57 16.46 -17.38
CA ALA A 76 -10.63 15.39 -17.60
C ALA A 76 -11.36 14.05 -17.58
N ASP A 77 -11.33 13.36 -18.71
CA ASP A 77 -11.89 12.02 -18.84
C ASP A 77 -11.17 11.03 -17.90
N GLN A 78 -11.93 10.16 -17.24
CA GLN A 78 -11.40 9.18 -16.30
C GLN A 78 -10.42 8.21 -17.00
N HIS A 79 -10.66 7.89 -18.27
CA HIS A 79 -9.73 7.04 -19.01
C HIS A 79 -8.40 7.76 -19.28
N TYR A 80 -8.40 9.06 -19.59
CA TYR A 80 -7.18 9.87 -19.61
C TYR A 80 -6.46 9.89 -18.25
N LEU A 81 -7.17 10.11 -17.14
CA LEU A 81 -6.59 10.09 -15.80
C LEU A 81 -5.92 8.74 -15.47
N ASN A 82 -6.54 7.63 -15.89
CA ASN A 82 -5.97 6.29 -15.74
C ASN A 82 -4.69 6.10 -16.56
N GLN A 83 -4.62 6.65 -17.78
CA GLN A 83 -3.40 6.62 -18.60
C GLN A 83 -2.27 7.42 -17.94
N VAL A 84 -2.57 8.60 -17.39
CA VAL A 84 -1.60 9.40 -16.65
C VAL A 84 -1.08 8.64 -15.43
N ALA A 85 -1.99 8.02 -14.65
CA ALA A 85 -1.61 7.19 -13.51
C ALA A 85 -0.71 6.01 -13.92
N MET A 86 -1.05 5.31 -15.01
CA MET A 86 -0.25 4.21 -15.54
C MET A 86 1.14 4.70 -16.00
N SER A 87 1.21 5.82 -16.71
CA SER A 87 2.48 6.42 -17.13
C SER A 87 3.36 6.78 -15.93
N LEU A 88 2.79 7.36 -14.87
CA LEU A 88 3.53 7.70 -13.65
C LEU A 88 4.00 6.47 -12.87
N ASN A 89 3.20 5.40 -12.85
CA ASN A 89 3.49 4.15 -12.14
C ASN A 89 4.47 3.23 -12.88
N THR A 90 4.56 3.36 -14.21
CA THR A 90 5.52 2.62 -15.06
C THR A 90 6.78 3.42 -15.38
N ARG A 91 6.85 4.69 -14.98
CA ARG A 91 8.05 5.53 -15.16
C ARG A 91 9.16 5.17 -14.14
N PRO A 92 10.37 4.82 -14.61
CA PRO A 92 11.55 4.62 -13.75
C PRO A 92 11.83 5.79 -12.80
N ARG A 93 12.20 5.51 -11.55
CA ARG A 93 12.54 6.52 -10.55
C ARG A 93 13.97 6.34 -10.05
N LYS A 94 14.77 7.40 -10.09
CA LYS A 94 16.13 7.39 -9.52
C LYS A 94 16.14 6.99 -8.03
N ALA A 95 15.12 7.41 -7.27
CA ALA A 95 14.97 7.06 -5.86
C ALA A 95 14.63 5.57 -5.60
N LEU A 96 14.30 4.82 -6.65
CA LEU A 96 14.02 3.37 -6.60
C LEU A 96 15.06 2.60 -7.42
N ASP A 97 16.30 3.08 -7.52
CA ASP A 97 17.36 2.47 -8.33
C ASP A 97 16.95 2.25 -9.79
N TRP A 98 16.21 3.21 -10.34
CA TRP A 98 15.65 3.17 -11.70
C TRP A 98 14.60 2.08 -11.93
N LEU A 99 14.09 1.44 -10.87
CA LEU A 99 12.89 0.62 -10.95
C LEU A 99 11.63 1.48 -11.09
N THR A 100 10.56 0.85 -11.56
CA THR A 100 9.24 1.47 -11.66
C THR A 100 8.49 1.31 -10.34
N PRO A 101 7.69 2.30 -9.92
CA PRO A 101 6.84 2.18 -8.73
C PRO A 101 5.96 0.93 -8.76
N LEU A 102 5.36 0.63 -9.91
CA LEU A 102 4.52 -0.56 -10.09
C LEU A 102 5.31 -1.85 -9.87
N GLY A 103 6.48 -1.98 -10.51
CA GLY A 103 7.32 -3.16 -10.38
C GLY A 103 7.81 -3.36 -8.95
N ASN A 104 8.27 -2.28 -8.30
CA ASN A 104 8.75 -2.35 -6.92
C ASN A 104 7.65 -2.74 -5.93
N LEU A 105 6.44 -2.20 -6.09
CA LEU A 105 5.29 -2.56 -5.24
C LEU A 105 4.88 -4.02 -5.43
N LEU A 106 4.90 -4.51 -6.67
CA LEU A 106 4.54 -5.90 -6.99
C LEU A 106 5.57 -6.89 -6.41
N SER A 107 6.87 -6.58 -6.53
CA SER A 107 7.94 -7.34 -5.91
C SER A 107 7.77 -7.44 -4.39
N LEU A 108 7.48 -6.31 -3.73
CA LEU A 108 7.23 -6.29 -2.29
C LEU A 108 6.05 -7.20 -1.89
N LEU A 109 4.95 -7.17 -2.64
CA LEU A 109 3.79 -8.03 -2.40
C LEU A 109 4.14 -9.51 -2.53
N ILE A 110 4.88 -9.88 -3.57
CA ILE A 110 5.32 -11.27 -3.80
C ILE A 110 6.19 -11.73 -2.64
N ILE A 111 7.17 -10.92 -2.23
CA ILE A 111 8.06 -11.22 -1.11
C ILE A 111 7.26 -11.45 0.18
N ILE A 112 6.32 -10.55 0.52
CA ILE A 112 5.48 -10.70 1.71
C ILE A 112 4.69 -12.02 1.68
N ARG A 113 4.12 -12.38 0.52
CA ARG A 113 3.34 -13.62 0.37
C ARG A 113 4.21 -14.87 0.48
N LEU A 114 5.40 -14.87 -0.13
CA LEU A 114 6.34 -15.98 -0.03
C LEU A 114 6.82 -16.19 1.41
N LEU A 115 7.11 -15.09 2.13
CA LEU A 115 7.49 -15.16 3.54
C LEU A 115 6.36 -15.76 4.40
N LYS A 116 5.12 -15.30 4.22
CA LYS A 116 3.95 -15.87 4.93
C LYS A 116 3.77 -17.37 4.62
N LEU A 117 3.90 -17.77 3.36
CA LEU A 117 3.77 -19.17 2.97
C LEU A 117 4.86 -20.03 3.60
N SER A 118 6.10 -19.55 3.59
CA SER A 118 7.23 -20.27 4.20
C SER A 118 7.06 -20.47 5.70
N HIS A 119 6.54 -19.47 6.42
CA HIS A 119 6.22 -19.59 7.84
C HIS A 119 5.11 -20.63 8.08
N LEU A 120 4.03 -20.59 7.31
CA LEU A 120 2.94 -21.55 7.44
C LEU A 120 3.39 -23.00 7.18
N MET A 121 4.25 -23.21 6.16
CA MET A 121 4.83 -24.52 5.87
C MET A 121 5.70 -25.02 7.03
N PHE A 122 6.43 -24.13 7.69
CA PHE A 122 7.26 -24.47 8.85
C PHE A 122 6.41 -24.86 10.07
N GLU A 123 5.37 -24.10 10.39
CA GLU A 123 4.42 -24.44 11.46
C GLU A 123 3.74 -25.80 11.22
N PHE A 124 3.33 -26.07 9.97
CA PHE A 124 2.73 -27.36 9.62
C PHE A 124 3.73 -28.53 9.75
N ALA A 125 5.00 -28.30 9.39
CA ALA A 125 6.05 -29.29 9.57
C ALA A 125 6.33 -29.58 11.04
N ILE A 126 6.35 -28.56 11.91
CA ILE A 126 6.45 -28.71 13.37
C ILE A 126 5.26 -29.50 13.90
N TYR A 127 4.04 -29.07 13.57
CA TYR A 127 2.82 -29.73 13.99
C TYR A 127 2.81 -31.22 13.62
N ARG A 128 3.16 -31.56 12.36
CA ARG A 128 3.30 -32.97 11.98
C ARG A 128 4.37 -33.67 12.82
N ARG A 129 5.56 -33.09 13.00
CA ARG A 129 6.63 -33.73 13.78
C ARG A 129 6.20 -34.05 15.21
N GLU A 130 5.45 -33.17 15.85
CA GLU A 130 4.95 -33.36 17.22
C GLU A 130 3.86 -34.44 17.29
N ASN A 131 2.90 -34.43 16.36
CA ASN A 131 1.78 -35.38 16.38
C ASN A 131 2.16 -36.81 15.95
N TYR A 132 3.14 -36.97 15.04
CA TYR A 132 3.65 -38.30 14.68
C TYR A 132 4.52 -38.93 15.79
N LYS A 133 5.20 -38.12 16.61
CA LYS A 133 5.92 -38.62 17.79
C LYS A 133 4.97 -39.14 18.87
N SER A 134 3.83 -38.49 19.09
CA SER A 134 2.81 -38.97 20.05
C SER A 134 2.24 -40.33 19.64
N HIS A 135 1.85 -40.48 18.37
CA HIS A 135 1.29 -41.75 17.87
C HIS A 135 2.30 -42.91 17.85
N ALA A 136 3.59 -42.64 17.59
CA ALA A 136 4.61 -43.69 17.62
C ALA A 136 4.87 -44.24 19.04
N VAL A 137 4.68 -43.42 20.08
CA VAL A 137 4.85 -43.85 21.49
C VAL A 137 3.64 -44.62 22.00
N ASP A 138 2.43 -44.29 21.53
CA ASP A 138 1.20 -45.02 21.91
C ASP A 138 1.10 -46.41 21.24
N ILE A 139 1.65 -46.57 20.03
CA ILE A 139 1.70 -47.89 19.34
C ILE A 139 2.74 -48.83 19.98
N MET A 140 3.81 -48.31 20.60
CA MET A 140 4.82 -49.15 21.29
C MET A 140 4.43 -49.55 22.72
N ARG A 141 3.23 -49.17 23.20
CA ARG A 141 2.73 -49.49 24.55
C ARG A 141 1.59 -50.54 24.58
N GLN A 142 1.25 -51.14 23.43
CA GLN A 142 0.36 -52.30 23.32
C GLN A 142 1.18 -53.56 23.02
#